data_AF-A0A4D4LA94-F1
#
_entry.id   AF-A0A4D4LA94-F1
#
_cell.length_a   1.000
_cell.length_b   1.000
_cell.length_c   1.000
_cell.angle_alpha   90.00
_cell.angle_beta   90.00
_cell.angle_gamma   90.00
#
_symmetry.space_group_name_H-M   'P 1'
#
loop_
_entity.id
_entity.type
_entity.pdbx_description
1 polymer ?
#
loop_
_entity_poly.entity_id
_entity_poly.type
_entity_poly.pdbx_seq_one_letter_code
_entity_poly.pdbx_strand_id
1 'polypeptide(L)'
;MFASGEVEGGGAYDDAHVCDETYWAAAELFLTTGEQTYLDALRNSPYRIGARDPFPPEGFSWQQVAALGRLDLATVPSTLPEAERDAVRASVRAAADGYLATAREQAYGIPVTGDELEWGSNSAVLNKLAVIATAFDLTGDQRYRDGALEGLDYILGRNALNQSYVTGYGEHPSHNQHSRIYGHEADPAFPEPPAGSIAGGANRKVQDPKAKRMLFDYTVDPPHHPEPQFCYVDDIDSWSTNEVAINWNSALSWVVSFAAGLQ
;
A
#
# COMPACT_ATOMS: atom_id res chain seq x y z
N MET A 1 10.22 4.95 22.85
CA MET A 1 9.59 3.94 23.73
C MET A 1 9.17 2.84 22.78
N PHE A 2 9.95 1.77 22.70
CA PHE A 2 9.72 0.69 21.75
C PHE A 2 8.80 -0.33 22.44
N ALA A 3 7.59 -0.50 21.91
CA ALA A 3 6.73 -1.58 22.35
C ALA A 3 7.12 -2.84 21.56
N SER A 4 8.01 -3.65 22.13
CA SER A 4 8.15 -5.05 21.72
C SER A 4 7.56 -5.92 22.82
N GLY A 5 6.48 -6.63 22.49
CA GLY A 5 5.78 -7.55 23.38
C GLY A 5 4.57 -8.16 22.70
N GLU A 6 4.25 -9.41 23.02
CA GLU A 6 2.97 -10.01 22.67
C GLU A 6 1.83 -9.10 23.16
N VAL A 7 1.00 -8.66 22.24
CA VAL A 7 -0.18 -7.86 22.57
C VAL A 7 -1.35 -8.82 22.70
N GLU A 8 -1.84 -9.02 23.93
CA GLU A 8 -3.06 -9.80 24.16
C GLU A 8 -4.25 -9.08 23.48
N GLY A 9 -4.81 -9.71 22.44
CA GLY A 9 -6.06 -9.26 21.81
C GLY A 9 -5.93 -8.16 20.73
N GLY A 10 -4.72 -7.85 20.24
CA GLY A 10 -4.51 -6.85 19.18
C GLY A 10 -3.24 -7.09 18.36
N GLY A 11 -3.15 -6.41 17.20
CA GLY A 11 -1.92 -6.40 16.40
C GLY A 11 -0.81 -5.62 17.10
N ALA A 12 0.45 -6.08 16.96
CA ALA A 12 1.58 -5.48 17.68
C ALA A 12 1.91 -4.06 17.21
N TYR A 13 1.76 -3.80 15.90
CA TYR A 13 2.17 -2.55 15.25
C TYR A 13 3.54 -2.06 15.73
N ASP A 14 4.49 -2.98 15.88
CA ASP A 14 5.81 -2.68 16.42
C ASP A 14 6.65 -1.93 15.40
N ASP A 15 7.35 -0.91 15.88
CA ASP A 15 8.36 -0.18 15.13
C ASP A 15 9.50 0.23 16.07
N ALA A 16 10.74 -0.05 15.65
CA ALA A 16 11.96 0.27 16.37
C ALA A 16 12.65 1.54 15.84
N HIS A 17 12.11 2.18 14.80
CA HIS A 17 12.81 3.19 14.00
C HIS A 17 11.95 4.41 13.70
N VAL A 18 11.65 5.20 14.73
CA VAL A 18 10.75 6.36 14.64
C VAL A 18 11.27 7.59 13.86
N CYS A 19 12.37 7.45 13.11
CA CYS A 19 13.03 8.59 12.47
C CYS A 19 12.21 9.15 11.29
N ASP A 20 11.43 8.32 10.63
CA ASP A 20 10.53 8.73 9.55
C ASP A 20 9.27 9.41 10.07
N GLU A 21 8.73 8.97 11.21
CA GLU A 21 7.62 9.61 11.91
C GLU A 21 7.99 11.04 12.28
N THR A 22 9.19 11.24 12.82
CA THR A 22 9.67 12.59 13.14
C THR A 22 9.89 13.45 11.90
N TYR A 23 10.30 12.85 10.77
CA TYR A 23 10.41 13.55 9.49
C TYR A 23 9.04 13.95 8.94
N TRP A 24 8.08 13.02 8.94
CA TRP A 24 6.71 13.27 8.50
C TRP A 24 6.05 14.35 9.36
N ALA A 25 6.15 14.24 10.70
CA ALA A 25 5.63 15.26 11.60
C ALA A 25 6.24 16.65 11.34
N ALA A 26 7.55 16.72 11.09
CA ALA A 26 8.21 17.98 10.74
C ALA A 26 7.72 18.54 9.39
N ALA A 27 7.45 17.68 8.41
CA ALA A 27 6.88 18.07 7.12
C ALA A 27 5.49 18.70 7.32
N GLU A 28 4.59 18.00 8.01
CA GLU A 28 3.22 18.50 8.25
C GLU A 28 3.21 19.81 9.04
N LEU A 29 4.02 19.89 10.09
CA LEU A 29 4.13 21.10 10.90
C LEU A 29 4.72 22.26 10.10
N PHE A 30 5.73 22.02 9.27
CA PHE A 30 6.29 23.03 8.39
C PHE A 30 5.27 23.51 7.35
N LEU A 31 4.58 22.59 6.67
CA LEU A 31 3.56 22.92 5.67
C LEU A 31 2.40 23.72 6.28
N THR A 32 2.02 23.40 7.51
CA THR A 32 0.91 24.06 8.21
C THR A 32 1.29 25.43 8.77
N THR A 33 2.50 25.58 9.32
CA THR A 33 2.88 26.77 10.10
C THR A 33 3.88 27.69 9.40
N GLY A 34 4.68 27.16 8.48
CA GLY A 34 5.81 27.84 7.86
C GLY A 34 6.98 28.13 8.82
N GLU A 35 6.98 27.61 10.05
CA GLU A 35 8.00 27.95 11.06
C GLU A 35 9.38 27.34 10.73
N GLN A 36 10.42 28.17 10.92
CA GLN A 36 11.81 27.81 10.61
C GLN A 36 12.30 26.57 11.39
N THR A 37 11.81 26.37 12.61
CA THR A 37 12.23 25.23 13.45
C THR A 37 11.89 23.88 12.80
N TYR A 38 10.78 23.79 12.06
CA TYR A 38 10.38 22.57 11.38
C TYR A 38 11.14 22.38 10.07
N LEU A 39 11.43 23.48 9.35
CA LEU A 39 12.33 23.43 8.20
C LEU A 39 13.74 22.96 8.59
N ASP A 40 14.25 23.43 9.72
CA ASP A 40 15.54 22.99 10.24
C ASP A 40 15.50 21.51 10.67
N ALA A 41 14.39 21.04 11.25
CA ALA A 41 14.19 19.63 11.55
C ALA A 41 14.20 18.76 10.26
N LEU A 42 13.53 19.20 9.19
CA LEU A 42 13.55 18.53 7.89
C LEU A 42 14.97 18.44 7.29
N ARG A 43 15.74 19.52 7.40
CA ARG A 43 17.12 19.59 6.87
C ARG A 43 18.11 18.78 7.69
N ASN A 44 17.83 18.52 8.96
CA ASN A 44 18.67 17.70 9.84
C ASN A 44 18.23 16.23 9.90
N SER A 45 17.07 15.89 9.32
CA SER A 45 16.55 14.53 9.29
C SER A 45 17.43 13.57 8.48
N PRO A 46 17.52 12.27 8.85
CA PRO A 46 18.08 11.23 8.00
C PRO A 46 17.42 11.14 6.61
N TYR A 47 16.15 11.54 6.51
CA TYR A 47 15.37 11.58 5.26
C TYR A 47 15.40 12.94 4.56
N ARG A 48 16.34 13.83 4.91
CA ARG A 48 16.56 15.05 4.12
C ARG A 48 16.90 14.71 2.66
N ILE A 49 16.70 15.67 1.76
CA ILE A 49 17.05 15.49 0.34
C ILE A 49 18.52 15.07 0.19
N GLY A 50 18.74 14.04 -0.64
CA GLY A 50 20.07 13.49 -0.93
C GLY A 50 20.68 12.64 0.19
N ALA A 51 19.90 12.25 1.21
CA ALA A 51 20.32 11.32 2.26
C ALA A 51 19.58 9.97 2.11
N ARG A 52 18.87 9.49 3.13
CA ARG A 52 18.07 8.26 3.03
C ARG A 52 16.87 8.49 2.12
N ASP A 53 16.64 7.56 1.21
CA ASP A 53 15.48 7.58 0.32
C ASP A 53 14.20 7.27 1.12
N PRO A 54 13.16 8.14 1.09
CA PRO A 54 11.87 7.84 1.71
C PRO A 54 11.01 6.87 0.88
N PHE A 55 11.43 6.51 -0.34
CA PHE A 55 10.72 5.60 -1.25
C PHE A 55 11.55 4.34 -1.53
N PRO A 56 11.74 3.45 -0.56
CA PRO A 56 12.49 2.23 -0.80
C PRO A 56 11.76 1.33 -1.83
N PRO A 57 12.45 0.35 -2.43
CA PRO A 57 11.85 -0.53 -3.44
C PRO A 57 10.54 -1.18 -2.98
N GLU A 58 10.44 -1.59 -1.72
CA GLU A 58 9.25 -2.17 -1.08
C GLU A 58 8.07 -1.20 -0.93
N GLY A 59 8.30 0.11 -1.09
CA GLY A 59 7.29 1.15 -0.89
C GLY A 59 7.17 1.60 0.56
N PHE A 60 6.19 2.47 0.81
CA PHE A 60 5.89 2.99 2.13
C PHE A 60 4.69 2.28 2.75
N SER A 61 4.60 2.29 4.07
CA SER A 61 3.58 1.55 4.83
C SER A 61 3.27 2.24 6.16
N TRP A 62 2.49 1.59 7.02
CA TRP A 62 2.25 2.08 8.38
C TRP A 62 3.51 2.09 9.26
N GLN A 63 4.55 1.31 8.92
CA GLN A 63 5.87 1.29 9.59
C GLN A 63 6.89 2.23 8.96
N GLN A 64 6.60 2.77 7.76
CA GLN A 64 7.55 3.51 6.96
C GLN A 64 6.86 4.74 6.38
N VAL A 65 6.89 5.85 7.11
CA VAL A 65 5.98 6.99 6.85
C VAL A 65 6.65 8.22 6.25
N ALA A 66 7.97 8.18 6.00
CA ALA A 66 8.68 9.34 5.44
C ALA A 66 8.20 9.71 4.03
N ALA A 67 7.70 8.75 3.26
CA ALA A 67 7.09 9.00 1.96
C ALA A 67 5.92 9.97 2.05
N LEU A 68 5.10 9.91 3.11
CA LEU A 68 3.95 10.80 3.30
C LEU A 68 4.42 12.27 3.32
N GLY A 69 5.33 12.59 4.23
CA GLY A 69 5.90 13.94 4.31
C GLY A 69 6.62 14.37 3.02
N ARG A 70 7.26 13.44 2.29
CA ARG A 70 7.91 13.76 1.02
C ARG A 70 6.90 14.09 -0.08
N LEU A 71 5.80 13.35 -0.17
CA LEU A 71 4.71 13.61 -1.12
C LEU A 71 4.06 14.96 -0.82
N ASP A 72 3.75 15.25 0.44
CA ASP A 72 3.09 16.50 0.83
C ASP A 72 4.00 17.72 0.62
N LEU A 73 5.30 17.61 0.89
CA LEU A 73 6.28 18.65 0.55
C LEU A 73 6.34 18.93 -0.97
N ALA A 74 6.04 17.93 -1.81
CA ALA A 74 6.06 18.07 -3.27
C ALA A 74 4.81 18.78 -3.81
N THR A 75 3.65 18.55 -3.19
CA THR A 75 2.33 18.89 -3.73
C THR A 75 1.69 20.09 -3.04
N VAL A 76 1.82 20.21 -1.71
CA VAL A 76 1.16 21.26 -0.93
C VAL A 76 1.89 22.59 -1.12
N PRO A 77 1.22 23.70 -1.46
CA PRO A 77 1.85 25.03 -1.49
C PRO A 77 2.42 25.42 -0.12
N SER A 78 3.66 25.91 -0.07
CA SER A 78 4.30 26.33 1.18
C SER A 78 5.44 27.32 0.94
N THR A 79 6.09 27.74 2.02
CA THR A 79 7.29 28.60 2.00
C THR A 79 8.60 27.82 1.80
N LEU A 80 8.54 26.52 1.45
CA LEU A 80 9.74 25.75 1.09
C LEU A 80 10.49 26.45 -0.05
N PRO A 81 11.81 26.68 0.04
CA PRO A 81 12.56 27.29 -1.05
C PRO A 81 12.40 26.50 -2.35
N GLU A 82 12.19 27.20 -3.47
CA GLU A 82 11.84 26.56 -4.76
C GLU A 82 12.87 25.51 -5.18
N ALA A 83 14.16 25.77 -4.99
CA ALA A 83 15.21 24.79 -5.29
C ALA A 83 15.10 23.51 -4.44
N GLU A 84 14.67 23.61 -3.18
CA GLU A 84 14.42 22.44 -2.33
C GLU A 84 13.12 21.72 -2.75
N ARG A 85 12.08 22.47 -3.11
CA ARG A 85 10.83 21.93 -3.67
C ARG A 85 11.06 21.17 -4.97
N ASP A 86 11.90 21.70 -5.86
CA ASP A 86 12.27 21.04 -7.11
C ASP A 86 13.02 19.73 -6.86
N ALA A 87 13.92 19.71 -5.86
CA ALA A 87 14.62 18.49 -5.48
C ALA A 87 13.67 17.45 -4.86
N VAL A 88 12.71 17.88 -4.03
CA VAL A 88 11.64 17.04 -3.50
C VAL A 88 10.83 16.42 -4.64
N ARG A 89 10.33 17.23 -5.57
CA ARG A 89 9.59 16.75 -6.75
C ARG A 89 10.43 15.81 -7.62
N ALA A 90 11.73 16.07 -7.75
CA ALA A 90 12.64 15.18 -8.46
C ALA A 90 12.74 13.80 -7.79
N SER A 91 12.78 13.73 -6.46
CA SER A 91 12.77 12.43 -5.75
C SER A 91 11.46 11.65 -5.94
N VAL A 92 10.30 12.33 -5.95
CA VAL A 92 9.01 11.67 -6.21
C VAL A 92 8.98 11.09 -7.64
N ARG A 93 9.45 11.85 -8.64
CA ARG A 93 9.55 11.37 -10.02
C ARG A 93 10.50 10.17 -10.14
N ALA A 94 11.66 10.22 -9.49
CA ALA A 94 12.62 9.12 -9.50
C ALA A 94 12.04 7.83 -8.89
N ALA A 95 11.30 7.95 -7.78
CA ALA A 95 10.60 6.82 -7.17
C ALA A 95 9.52 6.25 -8.10
N ALA A 96 8.70 7.12 -8.70
CA ALA A 96 7.68 6.70 -9.66
C ALA A 96 8.29 6.00 -10.89
N ASP A 97 9.41 6.49 -11.43
CA ASP A 97 10.14 5.83 -12.51
C ASP A 97 10.64 4.44 -12.11
N GLY A 98 11.16 4.29 -10.88
CA GLY A 98 11.56 2.99 -10.33
C GLY A 98 10.40 2.00 -10.22
N TYR A 99 9.26 2.45 -9.66
CA TYR A 99 8.07 1.60 -9.55
C TYR A 99 7.47 1.23 -10.91
N LEU A 100 7.48 2.13 -11.89
CA LEU A 100 7.08 1.81 -13.26
C LEU A 100 8.06 0.83 -13.93
N ALA A 101 9.35 0.89 -13.62
CA ALA A 101 10.31 -0.09 -14.11
C ALA A 101 9.98 -1.49 -13.59
N THR A 102 9.70 -1.62 -12.28
CA THR A 102 9.21 -2.88 -11.69
C THR A 102 7.93 -3.36 -12.36
N ALA A 103 6.94 -2.46 -12.55
CA ALA A 103 5.67 -2.81 -13.18
C ALA A 103 5.82 -3.41 -14.58
N ARG A 104 6.74 -2.89 -15.40
CA ARG A 104 7.02 -3.39 -16.74
C ARG A 104 7.62 -4.80 -16.77
N GLU A 105 8.21 -5.24 -15.66
CA GLU A 105 8.76 -6.58 -15.52
C GLU A 105 7.71 -7.58 -14.99
N GLN A 106 6.55 -7.10 -14.54
CA GLN A 106 5.47 -7.96 -14.03
C GLN A 106 4.44 -8.28 -15.11
N ALA A 107 3.97 -9.53 -15.15
CA ALA A 107 2.96 -9.98 -16.11
C ALA A 107 1.62 -9.23 -16.04
N TYR A 108 1.30 -8.66 -14.86
CA TYR A 108 0.05 -7.93 -14.61
C TYR A 108 0.23 -6.42 -14.42
N GLY A 109 1.44 -5.89 -14.65
CA GLY A 109 1.68 -4.44 -14.63
C GLY A 109 1.67 -3.80 -13.23
N ILE A 110 1.97 -4.56 -12.17
CA ILE A 110 1.98 -4.04 -10.79
C ILE A 110 3.38 -3.65 -10.32
N PRO A 111 3.54 -2.57 -9.53
CA PRO A 111 4.84 -2.09 -9.06
C PRO A 111 5.43 -2.91 -7.89
N VAL A 112 5.14 -4.21 -7.82
CA VAL A 112 5.63 -5.12 -6.78
C VAL A 112 6.09 -6.44 -7.41
N THR A 113 7.14 -7.03 -6.85
CA THR A 113 7.61 -8.37 -7.21
C THR A 113 6.90 -9.46 -6.40
N GLY A 114 7.05 -10.72 -6.81
CA GLY A 114 6.47 -11.85 -6.07
C GLY A 114 6.93 -11.95 -4.61
N ASP A 115 8.17 -11.52 -4.30
CA ASP A 115 8.71 -11.53 -2.94
C ASP A 115 8.07 -10.46 -2.03
N GLU A 116 7.49 -9.42 -2.63
CA GLU A 116 6.82 -8.32 -1.94
C GLU A 116 5.33 -8.58 -1.71
N LEU A 117 4.78 -9.67 -2.27
CA LEU A 117 3.40 -10.08 -2.02
C LEU A 117 3.27 -10.73 -0.65
N GLU A 118 3.29 -9.89 0.39
CA GLU A 118 3.12 -10.28 1.80
C GLU A 118 1.74 -9.85 2.35
N TRP A 119 1.54 -9.94 3.67
CA TRP A 119 0.29 -9.51 4.31
C TRP A 119 -0.02 -8.05 3.99
N GLY A 120 -1.15 -7.79 3.34
CA GLY A 120 -1.56 -6.45 2.94
C GLY A 120 -0.90 -5.99 1.64
N SER A 121 -0.48 -6.92 0.77
CA SER A 121 0.15 -6.63 -0.53
C SER A 121 -0.66 -5.68 -1.42
N ASN A 122 -1.99 -5.71 -1.36
CA ASN A 122 -2.82 -4.75 -2.09
C ASN A 122 -2.56 -3.31 -1.65
N SER A 123 -2.29 -3.08 -0.35
CA SER A 123 -1.89 -1.76 0.15
C SER A 123 -0.49 -1.37 -0.31
N ALA A 124 0.44 -2.32 -0.44
CA ALA A 124 1.77 -2.03 -0.98
C ALA A 124 1.67 -1.60 -2.46
N VAL A 125 0.85 -2.30 -3.26
CA VAL A 125 0.52 -1.90 -4.63
C VAL A 125 -0.06 -0.48 -4.63
N LEU A 126 -1.16 -0.25 -3.89
CA LEU A 126 -1.87 1.04 -3.89
C LEU A 126 -1.00 2.21 -3.41
N ASN A 127 -0.16 2.01 -2.40
CA ASN A 127 0.77 3.05 -1.93
C ASN A 127 1.78 3.44 -3.01
N LYS A 128 2.34 2.47 -3.75
CA LYS A 128 3.23 2.77 -4.88
C LYS A 128 2.49 3.43 -6.04
N LEU A 129 1.24 3.04 -6.30
CA LEU A 129 0.39 3.73 -7.28
C LEU A 129 0.12 5.18 -6.88
N ALA A 130 0.00 5.49 -5.58
CA ALA A 130 -0.13 6.87 -5.11
C ALA A 130 1.11 7.72 -5.43
N VAL A 131 2.32 7.16 -5.30
CA VAL A 131 3.57 7.84 -5.72
C VAL A 131 3.58 8.06 -7.24
N ILE A 132 3.23 7.03 -8.01
CA ILE A 132 3.16 7.11 -9.48
C ILE A 132 2.16 8.18 -9.92
N ALA A 133 0.93 8.14 -9.39
CA ALA A 133 -0.10 9.14 -9.65
C ALA A 133 0.32 10.56 -9.23
N THR A 134 1.00 10.71 -8.10
CA THR A 134 1.55 12.02 -7.71
C THR A 134 2.58 12.52 -8.72
N ALA A 135 3.41 11.64 -9.30
CA ALA A 135 4.32 12.04 -10.37
C ALA A 135 3.58 12.48 -11.65
N PHE A 136 2.41 11.91 -11.96
CA PHE A 136 1.53 12.43 -13.00
C PHE A 136 1.10 13.87 -12.70
N ASP A 137 0.56 14.14 -11.50
CA ASP A 137 0.10 15.48 -11.12
C ASP A 137 1.23 16.52 -11.18
N LEU A 138 2.46 16.12 -10.87
CA LEU A 138 3.64 16.99 -10.90
C LEU A 138 4.19 17.26 -12.32
N THR A 139 3.86 16.43 -13.31
CA THR A 139 4.54 16.45 -14.62
C THR A 139 3.63 16.51 -15.83
N GLY A 140 2.41 15.98 -15.73
CA GLY A 140 1.52 15.70 -16.85
C GLY A 140 1.98 14.54 -17.76
N ASP A 141 3.04 13.80 -17.41
CA ASP A 141 3.53 12.69 -18.23
C ASP A 141 2.58 11.48 -18.14
N GLN A 142 1.95 11.17 -19.27
CA GLN A 142 0.91 10.14 -19.39
C GLN A 142 1.39 8.75 -18.98
N ARG A 143 2.70 8.46 -19.02
CA ARG A 143 3.23 7.16 -18.57
C ARG A 143 2.89 6.86 -17.11
N TYR A 144 2.87 7.89 -16.26
CA TYR A 144 2.51 7.73 -14.85
C TYR A 144 1.01 7.46 -14.68
N ARG A 145 0.16 8.21 -15.40
CA ARG A 145 -1.30 7.96 -15.43
C ARG A 145 -1.59 6.52 -15.86
N ASP A 146 -1.01 6.09 -16.97
CA ASP A 146 -1.30 4.77 -17.55
C ASP A 146 -0.84 3.66 -16.60
N GLY A 147 0.35 3.80 -15.98
CA GLY A 147 0.82 2.83 -14.98
C GLY A 147 -0.01 2.81 -13.69
N ALA A 148 -0.52 3.97 -13.24
CA ALA A 148 -1.43 4.03 -12.08
C ALA A 148 -2.75 3.29 -12.36
N LEU A 149 -3.32 3.47 -13.57
CA LEU A 149 -4.54 2.80 -13.99
C LEU A 149 -4.34 1.29 -14.22
N GLU A 150 -3.22 0.90 -14.82
CA GLU A 150 -2.84 -0.51 -15.00
C GLU A 150 -2.68 -1.25 -13.66
N GLY A 151 -2.11 -0.60 -12.64
CA GLY A 151 -2.09 -1.15 -11.30
C GLY A 151 -3.48 -1.25 -10.66
N LEU A 152 -4.39 -0.33 -10.99
CA LEU A 152 -5.78 -0.41 -10.53
C LEU A 152 -6.56 -1.55 -11.22
N ASP A 153 -6.25 -1.86 -12.48
CA ASP A 153 -6.80 -3.04 -13.18
C ASP A 153 -6.49 -4.32 -12.40
N TYR A 154 -5.26 -4.45 -11.86
CA TYR A 154 -4.89 -5.60 -11.02
C TYR A 154 -5.77 -5.72 -9.78
N ILE A 155 -6.03 -4.60 -9.09
CA ILE A 155 -6.88 -4.57 -7.89
C ILE A 155 -8.32 -5.01 -8.22
N LEU A 156 -8.79 -4.71 -9.44
CA LEU A 156 -10.16 -4.95 -9.90
C LEU A 156 -10.33 -6.24 -10.72
N GLY A 157 -9.32 -7.11 -10.80
CA GLY A 157 -9.46 -8.46 -11.38
C GLY A 157 -8.45 -8.84 -12.45
N ARG A 158 -7.61 -7.92 -12.94
CA ARG A 158 -6.56 -8.24 -13.92
C ARG A 158 -5.32 -8.81 -13.22
N ASN A 159 -5.48 -9.97 -12.61
CA ASN A 159 -4.47 -10.67 -11.83
C ASN A 159 -4.57 -12.19 -12.05
N ALA A 160 -3.62 -12.93 -11.46
CA ALA A 160 -3.51 -14.39 -11.63
C ALA A 160 -4.77 -15.19 -11.24
N LEU A 161 -5.63 -14.63 -10.39
CA LEU A 161 -6.83 -15.28 -9.87
C LEU A 161 -8.12 -14.83 -10.55
N ASN A 162 -8.07 -13.83 -11.45
CA ASN A 162 -9.26 -13.15 -11.96
C ASN A 162 -10.16 -12.62 -10.82
N GLN A 163 -9.54 -12.15 -9.74
CA GLN A 163 -10.22 -11.76 -8.49
C GLN A 163 -10.24 -10.23 -8.36
N SER A 164 -11.40 -9.61 -8.31
CA SER A 164 -11.48 -8.25 -7.78
C SER A 164 -11.31 -8.31 -6.27
N TYR A 165 -10.31 -7.63 -5.73
CA TYR A 165 -10.09 -7.59 -4.27
C TYR A 165 -11.03 -6.60 -3.56
N VAL A 166 -11.89 -5.91 -4.30
CA VAL A 166 -12.82 -4.90 -3.79
C VAL A 166 -14.23 -5.48 -3.77
N THR A 167 -14.87 -5.45 -2.61
CA THR A 167 -16.23 -5.97 -2.43
C THR A 167 -17.24 -5.19 -3.28
N GLY A 168 -18.17 -5.92 -3.91
CA GLY A 168 -19.23 -5.34 -4.74
C GLY A 168 -18.80 -4.71 -6.07
N TYR A 169 -17.53 -4.83 -6.47
CA TYR A 169 -17.02 -4.35 -7.76
C TYR A 169 -16.34 -5.48 -8.54
N GLY A 170 -16.60 -5.55 -9.85
CA GLY A 170 -16.13 -6.62 -10.75
C GLY A 170 -17.06 -7.84 -10.79
N GLU A 171 -16.81 -8.76 -11.72
CA GLU A 171 -17.60 -9.99 -11.89
C GLU A 171 -17.26 -11.06 -10.85
N HIS A 172 -16.08 -10.99 -10.25
CA HIS A 172 -15.60 -11.85 -9.17
C HIS A 172 -15.07 -11.01 -8.00
N PRO A 173 -15.94 -10.30 -7.24
CA PRO A 173 -15.53 -9.50 -6.09
C PRO A 173 -15.04 -10.37 -4.93
N SER A 174 -14.32 -9.75 -3.99
CA SER A 174 -14.15 -10.29 -2.65
C SER A 174 -15.50 -10.21 -1.93
N HIS A 175 -15.87 -11.22 -1.17
CA HIS A 175 -17.17 -11.31 -0.50
C HIS A 175 -17.08 -11.69 0.98
N ASN A 176 -16.05 -12.44 1.39
CA ASN A 176 -15.97 -13.05 2.71
C ASN A 176 -14.81 -12.49 3.54
N GLN A 177 -14.61 -11.16 3.50
CA GLN A 177 -13.47 -10.52 4.16
C GLN A 177 -13.43 -10.83 5.66
N HIS A 178 -12.25 -11.20 6.18
CA HIS A 178 -12.05 -11.45 7.61
C HIS A 178 -12.38 -10.20 8.43
N SER A 179 -13.52 -10.24 9.11
CA SER A 179 -14.06 -9.14 9.91
C SER A 179 -14.99 -9.67 10.99
N ARG A 180 -14.91 -9.09 12.19
CA ARG A 180 -15.86 -9.38 13.27
C ARG A 180 -17.22 -8.71 13.06
N ILE A 181 -17.27 -7.64 12.25
CA ILE A 181 -18.50 -6.89 11.98
C ILE A 181 -19.19 -7.47 10.74
N TYR A 182 -18.41 -7.83 9.72
CA TYR A 182 -18.90 -8.28 8.41
C TYR A 182 -18.80 -9.79 8.23
N GLY A 183 -19.19 -10.54 9.28
CA GLY A 183 -18.95 -11.97 9.43
C GLY A 183 -20.05 -12.89 8.89
N HIS A 184 -20.81 -12.48 7.87
CA HIS A 184 -21.99 -13.21 7.38
C HIS A 184 -21.71 -14.69 7.03
N GLU A 185 -20.55 -15.02 6.46
CA GLU A 185 -20.16 -16.41 6.16
C GLU A 185 -20.03 -17.29 7.41
N ALA A 186 -19.56 -16.71 8.52
CA ALA A 186 -19.43 -17.42 9.80
C ALA A 186 -20.76 -17.50 10.56
N ASP A 187 -21.55 -16.42 10.54
CA ASP A 187 -22.87 -16.35 11.15
C ASP A 187 -23.79 -15.42 10.33
N PRO A 188 -24.87 -15.95 9.71
CA PRO A 188 -25.81 -15.17 8.90
C PRO A 188 -26.51 -14.02 9.62
N ALA A 189 -26.41 -13.91 10.95
CA ALA A 189 -26.90 -12.76 11.69
C ALA A 189 -26.05 -11.49 11.49
N PHE A 190 -24.80 -11.62 11.05
CA PHE A 190 -23.93 -10.49 10.72
C PHE A 190 -24.09 -10.07 9.25
N PRO A 191 -23.86 -8.79 8.92
CA PRO A 191 -23.90 -8.31 7.54
C PRO A 191 -22.72 -8.82 6.70
N GLU A 192 -22.88 -8.79 5.38
CA GLU A 192 -21.76 -8.89 4.44
C GLU A 192 -20.89 -7.62 4.47
N PRO A 193 -19.63 -7.67 3.99
CA PRO A 193 -18.79 -6.49 3.84
C PRO A 193 -19.46 -5.44 2.93
N PRO A 194 -19.42 -4.14 3.29
CA PRO A 194 -20.00 -3.10 2.46
C PRO A 194 -19.22 -2.99 1.15
N ALA A 195 -19.90 -2.71 0.04
CA ALA A 195 -19.25 -2.50 -1.24
C ALA A 195 -18.18 -1.39 -1.16
N GLY A 196 -16.99 -1.65 -1.71
CA GLY A 196 -15.84 -0.74 -1.69
C GLY A 196 -14.82 -1.02 -0.59
N SER A 197 -14.97 -2.08 0.21
CA SER A 197 -13.91 -2.54 1.11
C SER A 197 -12.90 -3.42 0.38
N ILE A 198 -11.61 -3.26 0.70
CA ILE A 198 -10.53 -3.99 0.02
C ILE A 198 -9.92 -5.07 0.92
N ALA A 199 -9.71 -6.24 0.35
CA ALA A 199 -9.00 -7.34 0.99
C ALA A 199 -7.49 -7.07 1.06
N GLY A 200 -6.81 -7.65 2.05
CA GLY A 200 -5.35 -7.58 2.17
C GLY A 200 -4.60 -8.02 0.91
N GLY A 201 -5.11 -9.03 0.21
CA GLY A 201 -4.59 -9.52 -1.06
C GLY A 201 -3.68 -10.73 -0.92
N ALA A 202 -3.00 -11.07 -2.01
CA ALA A 202 -2.13 -12.24 -2.06
C ALA A 202 -0.98 -12.14 -1.04
N ASN A 203 -0.79 -13.19 -0.25
CA ASN A 203 0.27 -13.27 0.76
C ASN A 203 1.07 -14.56 0.60
N ARG A 204 2.26 -14.46 -0.01
CA ARG A 204 3.17 -15.59 -0.29
C ARG A 204 3.56 -16.39 0.96
N LYS A 205 3.50 -15.79 2.15
CA LYS A 205 3.85 -16.45 3.42
C LYS A 205 2.73 -17.35 3.95
N VAL A 206 1.49 -17.21 3.43
CA VAL A 206 0.30 -18.01 3.77
C VAL A 206 0.25 -18.31 5.27
N GLN A 207 0.01 -17.27 6.07
CA GLN A 207 0.29 -17.30 7.51
C GLN A 207 -0.83 -17.91 8.33
N ASP A 208 -2.06 -17.93 7.80
CA ASP A 208 -3.23 -18.44 8.49
C ASP A 208 -3.54 -19.93 8.22
N PRO A 209 -4.12 -20.67 9.19
CA PRO A 209 -4.43 -22.09 9.01
C PRO A 209 -5.42 -22.39 7.89
N LYS A 210 -6.32 -21.45 7.57
CA LYS A 210 -7.37 -21.66 6.58
C LYS A 210 -6.78 -21.63 5.17
N ALA A 211 -6.00 -20.60 4.87
CA ALA A 211 -5.27 -20.45 3.62
C ALA A 211 -4.30 -21.61 3.40
N LYS A 212 -3.55 -22.05 4.43
CA LYS A 212 -2.70 -23.25 4.33
C LYS A 212 -3.48 -24.48 3.89
N ARG A 213 -4.62 -24.75 4.54
CA ARG A 213 -5.47 -25.91 4.21
C ARG A 213 -6.02 -25.86 2.79
N MET A 214 -6.30 -24.67 2.26
CA MET A 214 -6.93 -24.49 0.95
C MET A 214 -5.92 -24.40 -0.19
N LEU A 215 -4.75 -23.82 0.05
CA LEU A 215 -3.78 -23.50 -0.98
C LEU A 215 -2.67 -24.55 -1.11
N PHE A 216 -2.30 -25.23 -0.02
CA PHE A 216 -1.17 -26.15 -0.06
C PHE A 216 -1.61 -27.52 -0.58
N ASP A 217 -0.81 -28.07 -1.48
CA ASP A 217 -0.93 -29.47 -1.90
C ASP A 217 -0.16 -30.36 -0.92
N TYR A 218 -0.91 -31.02 -0.04
CA TYR A 218 -0.39 -31.99 0.94
C TYR A 218 -0.27 -33.41 0.37
N THR A 219 -0.53 -33.62 -0.92
CA THR A 219 -0.34 -34.92 -1.58
C THR A 219 1.13 -35.20 -1.93
N VAL A 220 2.00 -34.18 -1.81
CA VAL A 220 3.45 -34.22 -2.03
C VAL A 220 4.23 -33.88 -0.76
N ASP A 221 5.49 -34.34 -0.66
CA ASP A 221 6.39 -34.09 0.49
C ASP A 221 7.72 -33.45 0.01
N PRO A 222 8.07 -32.22 0.43
CA PRO A 222 7.29 -31.34 1.31
C PRO A 222 6.01 -30.81 0.62
N PRO A 223 5.00 -30.34 1.39
CA PRO A 223 3.80 -29.73 0.81
C PRO A 223 4.15 -28.63 -0.17
N HIS A 224 3.51 -28.64 -1.34
CA HIS A 224 3.72 -27.62 -2.35
C HIS A 224 2.79 -26.42 -2.07
N HIS A 225 3.35 -25.21 -2.08
CA HIS A 225 2.59 -23.97 -1.99
C HIS A 225 2.58 -23.29 -3.37
N PRO A 226 1.50 -22.55 -3.71
CA PRO A 226 1.38 -21.96 -5.03
C PRO A 226 2.29 -20.73 -5.19
N GLU A 227 2.44 -20.29 -6.44
CA GLU A 227 3.16 -19.07 -6.78
C GLU A 227 2.53 -17.83 -6.11
N PRO A 228 3.31 -16.78 -5.77
CA PRO A 228 2.88 -15.70 -4.88
C PRO A 228 1.52 -15.05 -5.18
N GLN A 229 1.20 -14.78 -6.45
CA GLN A 229 -0.10 -14.15 -6.81
C GLN A 229 -1.31 -15.07 -6.65
N PHE A 230 -1.10 -16.39 -6.53
CA PHE A 230 -2.18 -17.34 -6.27
C PHE A 230 -2.41 -17.54 -4.76
N CYS A 231 -1.65 -16.88 -3.89
CA CYS A 231 -1.76 -17.02 -2.44
C CYS A 231 -2.86 -16.13 -1.83
N TYR A 232 -4.09 -16.25 -2.30
CA TYR A 232 -5.26 -15.55 -1.75
C TYR A 232 -6.47 -16.49 -1.65
N VAL A 233 -7.26 -16.33 -0.59
CA VAL A 233 -8.47 -17.11 -0.34
C VAL A 233 -9.58 -16.18 0.14
N ASP A 234 -10.68 -16.12 -0.62
CA ASP A 234 -11.86 -15.36 -0.20
C ASP A 234 -12.72 -16.15 0.81
N ASP A 235 -12.27 -16.15 2.06
CA ASP A 235 -12.94 -16.84 3.17
C ASP A 235 -12.74 -16.09 4.49
N ILE A 236 -13.77 -16.10 5.34
CA ILE A 236 -13.85 -15.40 6.62
C ILE A 236 -12.74 -15.80 7.59
N ASP A 237 -12.22 -17.02 7.51
CA ASP A 237 -11.13 -17.49 8.37
C ASP A 237 -9.72 -17.17 7.81
N SER A 238 -9.62 -16.63 6.59
CA SER A 238 -8.33 -16.31 5.97
C SER A 238 -7.84 -14.90 6.32
N TRP A 239 -7.53 -14.68 7.59
CA TRP A 239 -7.04 -13.37 8.06
C TRP A 239 -5.73 -12.91 7.41
N SER A 240 -4.86 -13.83 6.93
CA SER A 240 -3.57 -13.43 6.36
C SER A 240 -3.66 -12.97 4.90
N THR A 241 -4.78 -13.22 4.23
CA THR A 241 -4.98 -12.89 2.80
C THR A 241 -6.23 -12.04 2.55
N ASN A 242 -7.26 -12.15 3.40
CA ASN A 242 -8.59 -11.59 3.15
C ASN A 242 -9.14 -10.69 4.26
N GLU A 243 -8.29 -10.22 5.19
CA GLU A 243 -8.71 -9.22 6.17
C GLU A 243 -9.10 -7.88 5.49
N VAL A 244 -9.79 -7.02 6.23
CA VAL A 244 -10.05 -5.62 5.87
C VAL A 244 -9.37 -4.70 6.89
N ALA A 245 -8.73 -3.64 6.42
CA ALA A 245 -8.04 -2.68 7.29
C ALA A 245 -8.18 -1.23 6.80
N ILE A 246 -8.18 -0.30 7.77
CA ILE A 246 -8.37 1.13 7.51
C ILE A 246 -7.27 1.73 6.63
N ASN A 247 -6.01 1.29 6.80
CA ASN A 247 -4.87 1.77 6.02
C ASN A 247 -4.88 1.25 4.58
N TRP A 248 -5.49 0.08 4.35
CA TRP A 248 -5.64 -0.47 3.00
C TRP A 248 -6.77 0.27 2.26
N ASN A 249 -7.89 0.47 2.94
CA ASN A 249 -9.02 1.23 2.40
C ASN A 249 -8.70 2.71 2.17
N SER A 250 -7.84 3.34 2.99
CA SER A 250 -7.38 4.71 2.74
C SER A 250 -6.54 4.80 1.46
N ALA A 251 -5.64 3.83 1.23
CA ALA A 251 -4.85 3.77 0.00
C ALA A 251 -5.73 3.55 -1.24
N LEU A 252 -6.73 2.66 -1.14
CA LEU A 252 -7.71 2.47 -2.21
C LEU A 252 -8.42 3.78 -2.51
N SER A 253 -8.99 4.41 -1.47
CA SER A 253 -9.76 5.66 -1.60
C SER A 253 -8.95 6.76 -2.30
N TRP A 254 -7.65 6.87 -1.99
CA TRP A 254 -6.78 7.86 -2.62
C TRP A 254 -6.61 7.56 -4.13
N VAL A 255 -6.24 6.34 -4.49
CA VAL A 255 -5.96 5.95 -5.89
C VAL A 255 -7.22 5.98 -6.76
N VAL A 256 -8.38 5.54 -6.24
CA VAL A 256 -9.63 5.63 -7.00
C VAL A 256 -10.11 7.06 -7.16
N SER A 257 -9.82 7.95 -6.19
CA SER A 257 -10.13 9.38 -6.32
C SER A 257 -9.28 10.03 -7.41
N PHE A 258 -7.99 9.68 -7.49
CA PHE A 258 -7.13 10.07 -8.60
C PHE A 258 -7.71 9.59 -9.94
N ALA A 259 -8.04 8.30 -10.07
CA ALA A 259 -8.58 7.73 -11.30
C ALA A 259 -9.90 8.39 -11.74
N ALA A 260 -10.81 8.65 -10.79
CA ALA A 260 -12.07 9.33 -11.05
C ALA A 260 -11.90 10.81 -11.48
N GLY A 261 -10.78 11.43 -11.09
CA GLY A 261 -10.45 12.82 -11.41
C GLY A 261 -9.84 13.03 -12.81
N LEU A 262 -9.51 11.97 -13.56
CA LEU A 262 -8.85 12.04 -14.89
C LEU A 262 -9.77 12.51 -16.05
N GLN A 263 -10.76 13.37 -15.77
CA GLN A 263 -11.74 13.87 -16.76
C GLN A 263 -11.15 14.85 -17.76
#